data_AF-A0A2D0IJP1-F1
#
_entry.id   AF-A0A2D0IJP1-F1
#
_cell.length_a   1.000
_cell.length_b   1.000
_cell.length_c   1.000
_cell.angle_alpha   90.00
_cell.angle_beta   90.00
_cell.angle_gamma   90.00
#
_symmetry.space_group_name_H-M   'P 1'
#
loop_
_entity.id
_entity.type
_entity.pdbx_description
1 polymer ?
#
loop_
_entity_poly.entity_id
_entity_poly.type
_entity_poly.pdbx_seq_one_letter_code
_entity_poly.pdbx_strand_id
1 'polypeptide(L)'
;MKNYLFSCSTLSFYPVSLLAEYKTAGTLPDDVIPVADAVFLEFSQSKSGKLRGADSYGMPCWVDIPPPPPPTPEELRQQAEQQKSSLRQQADMAITPLQDAVDLDMATDAEKSALTEWRKYRVLLNRVDCSAAPNIDWPKAPE
;
A
#
# COMPACT_ATOMS: atom_id res chain seq x y z
N MET A 1 32.01 -20.96 19.64
CA MET A 1 32.36 -21.55 18.32
C MET A 1 31.68 -20.70 17.26
N LYS A 2 32.13 -20.72 16.00
CA LYS A 2 31.46 -20.00 14.90
C LYS A 2 30.62 -21.01 14.14
N ASN A 3 29.34 -21.12 14.48
CA ASN A 3 28.44 -22.13 13.91
C ASN A 3 27.64 -21.61 12.70
N TYR A 4 27.77 -20.32 12.37
CA TYR A 4 27.01 -19.69 11.31
C TYR A 4 27.92 -18.89 10.38
N LEU A 5 27.55 -18.90 9.11
CA LEU A 5 28.06 -17.99 8.09
C LEU A 5 26.97 -16.98 7.74
N PHE A 6 27.34 -15.79 7.30
CA PHE A 6 26.42 -14.76 6.82
C PHE A 6 26.80 -14.34 5.41
N SER A 7 25.83 -14.24 4.51
CA SER A 7 26.01 -13.67 3.17
C SER A 7 25.43 -12.25 3.15
N CYS A 8 26.22 -11.28 2.68
CA CYS A 8 25.74 -9.91 2.53
C CYS A 8 24.81 -9.75 1.32
N SER A 9 24.93 -10.59 0.31
CA SER A 9 24.08 -10.58 -0.89
C SER A 9 22.68 -11.13 -0.62
N THR A 10 22.58 -12.23 0.14
CA THR A 10 21.28 -12.83 0.47
C THR A 10 20.74 -12.36 1.82
N LEU A 11 21.52 -11.55 2.54
CA LEU A 11 21.22 -11.08 3.90
C LEU A 11 20.77 -12.21 4.82
N SER A 12 21.36 -13.40 4.66
CA SER A 12 20.90 -14.64 5.28
C SER A 12 22.04 -15.36 5.99
N PHE A 13 21.66 -16.12 7.02
CA PHE A 13 22.59 -16.93 7.79
C PHE A 13 22.54 -18.40 7.35
N TYR A 14 23.71 -19.02 7.23
CA TYR A 14 23.90 -20.40 6.81
C TYR A 14 24.59 -21.17 7.94
N PRO A 15 23.94 -22.17 8.54
CA PRO A 15 24.58 -22.99 9.57
C PRO A 15 25.71 -23.83 8.96
N VAL A 16 26.86 -23.84 9.63
CA VAL A 16 28.05 -24.59 9.20
C VAL A 16 27.77 -26.11 9.14
N SER A 17 26.84 -26.61 9.96
CA SER A 17 26.41 -28.02 9.94
C SER A 17 25.78 -28.44 8.61
N LEU A 18 25.10 -27.54 7.89
CA LEU A 18 24.44 -27.81 6.61
C LEU A 18 25.27 -27.37 5.41
N LEU A 19 26.53 -26.96 5.62
CA LEU A 19 27.37 -26.39 4.57
C LEU A 19 27.57 -27.34 3.38
N ALA A 20 27.71 -28.64 3.64
CA ALA A 20 27.87 -29.66 2.60
C ALA A 20 26.61 -29.77 1.71
N GLU A 21 25.43 -29.62 2.30
CA GLU A 21 24.15 -29.67 1.58
C GLU A 21 23.99 -28.43 0.69
N TYR A 22 24.27 -27.23 1.20
CA TYR A 22 24.19 -26.00 0.39
C TYR A 22 25.17 -26.01 -0.78
N LYS A 23 26.38 -26.55 -0.58
CA LYS A 23 27.38 -26.71 -1.67
C LYS A 23 26.90 -27.72 -2.71
N THR A 24 26.32 -28.84 -2.28
CA THR A 24 25.80 -29.87 -3.18
C THR A 24 24.61 -29.36 -3.99
N ALA A 25 23.75 -28.55 -3.35
CA ALA A 25 22.59 -27.93 -3.99
C ALA A 25 22.94 -26.70 -4.85
N GLY A 26 24.17 -26.18 -4.77
CA GLY A 26 24.58 -24.96 -5.46
C GLY A 26 23.88 -23.68 -4.95
N THR A 27 23.39 -23.69 -3.71
CA THR A 27 22.65 -22.57 -3.10
C THR A 27 23.47 -21.76 -2.10
N LEU A 28 24.72 -22.18 -1.84
CA LEU A 28 25.65 -21.43 -1.00
C LEU A 28 26.23 -20.23 -1.77
N PRO A 29 26.04 -18.99 -1.30
CA PRO A 29 26.70 -17.83 -1.89
C PRO A 29 28.23 -17.85 -1.68
N ASP A 30 28.98 -17.25 -2.61
CA ASP A 30 30.45 -17.15 -2.51
C ASP A 30 30.92 -16.08 -1.51
N ASP A 31 30.04 -15.17 -1.13
CA ASP A 31 30.29 -14.03 -0.23
C ASP A 31 30.02 -14.34 1.26
N VAL A 32 29.94 -15.63 1.61
CA VAL A 32 29.69 -16.05 2.99
C VAL A 32 30.89 -15.78 3.89
N ILE A 33 30.65 -15.08 5.00
CA ILE A 33 31.66 -14.81 6.03
C ILE A 33 31.30 -15.49 7.36
N PRO A 34 32.28 -16.01 8.12
CA PRO A 34 32.02 -16.66 9.39
C PRO A 34 31.70 -15.65 10.49
N VAL A 35 30.52 -15.77 11.10
CA VAL A 35 30.04 -14.89 12.18
C VAL A 35 29.99 -15.63 13.52
N ALA A 36 29.97 -14.88 14.61
CA ALA A 36 29.78 -15.46 15.95
C ALA A 36 28.29 -15.79 16.19
N ASP A 37 28.02 -16.83 16.99
CA ASP A 37 26.66 -17.24 17.33
C ASP A 37 25.85 -16.11 18.00
N ALA A 38 26.49 -15.23 18.77
CA ALA A 38 25.86 -14.05 19.35
C ALA A 38 25.35 -13.07 18.28
N VAL A 39 26.09 -12.90 17.18
CA VAL A 39 25.69 -12.06 16.04
C VAL A 39 24.49 -12.69 15.34
N PHE A 40 24.50 -14.01 15.13
CA PHE A 40 23.33 -14.72 14.61
C PHE A 40 22.10 -14.52 15.50
N LEU A 41 22.25 -14.67 16.82
CA LEU A 41 21.16 -14.50 17.78
C LEU A 41 20.60 -13.08 17.79
N GLU A 42 21.46 -12.06 17.67
CA GLU A 42 21.02 -10.66 17.61
C GLU A 42 20.25 -10.38 16.31
N PHE A 43 20.84 -10.70 15.16
CA PHE A 43 20.31 -10.34 13.85
C PHE A 43 19.30 -11.33 13.27
N SER A 44 18.98 -12.41 13.98
CA SER A 44 17.86 -13.31 13.67
C SER A 44 16.57 -12.93 14.40
N GLN A 45 16.62 -11.95 15.30
CA GLN A 45 15.42 -11.41 15.94
C GLN A 45 14.65 -10.49 14.98
N SER A 46 13.38 -10.26 15.24
CA SER A 46 12.62 -9.20 14.57
C SER A 46 12.77 -7.90 15.35
N LYS A 47 13.14 -6.81 14.69
CA LYS A 47 13.25 -5.48 15.29
C LYS A 47 12.28 -4.53 14.59
N SER A 48 11.33 -3.97 15.34
CA SER A 48 10.33 -3.06 14.78
C SER A 48 11.00 -1.90 14.05
N GLY A 49 10.53 -1.60 12.84
CA GLY A 49 11.06 -0.52 12.01
C GLY A 49 12.41 -0.80 11.33
N LYS A 50 13.02 -1.97 11.55
CA LYS A 50 14.34 -2.30 11.03
C LYS A 50 14.39 -3.64 10.30
N LEU A 51 15.25 -3.72 9.29
CA LEU A 51 15.58 -4.93 8.56
C LEU A 51 17.04 -5.30 8.82
N ARG A 52 17.36 -6.57 8.65
CA ARG A 52 18.75 -7.01 8.59
C ARG A 52 19.33 -6.58 7.25
N GLY A 53 20.33 -5.71 7.30
CA GLY A 53 21.19 -5.35 6.18
C GLY A 53 22.60 -5.90 6.38
N ALA A 54 23.52 -5.48 5.53
CA ALA A 54 24.94 -5.71 5.69
C ALA A 54 25.68 -4.36 5.67
N ASP A 55 26.70 -4.22 6.51
CA ASP A 55 27.59 -3.06 6.49
C ASP A 55 28.67 -3.17 5.40
N SER A 56 29.57 -2.18 5.34
CA SER A 56 30.68 -2.15 4.38
C SER A 56 31.70 -3.28 4.54
N TYR A 57 31.68 -4.00 5.66
CA TYR A 57 32.55 -5.15 5.95
C TYR A 57 31.85 -6.49 5.68
N GLY A 58 30.60 -6.46 5.18
CA GLY A 58 29.79 -7.65 4.94
C GLY A 58 29.18 -8.23 6.22
N MET A 59 29.26 -7.54 7.35
CA MET A 59 28.69 -7.98 8.62
C MET A 59 27.21 -7.56 8.72
N PRO A 60 26.36 -8.36 9.39
CA PRO A 60 24.96 -8.02 9.54
C PRO A 60 24.80 -6.75 10.38
N CYS A 61 23.92 -5.85 9.93
CA CYS A 61 23.60 -4.61 10.62
C CYS A 61 22.09 -4.32 10.56
N TRP A 62 21.59 -3.47 11.46
CA TRP A 62 20.18 -3.08 11.47
C TRP A 62 19.98 -1.84 10.62
N VAL A 63 19.40 -2.01 9.43
CA VAL A 63 19.02 -0.91 8.55
C VAL A 63 17.57 -0.52 8.76
N ASP A 64 17.22 0.73 8.54
CA ASP A 64 15.82 1.17 8.61
C ASP A 64 15.03 0.57 7.45
N ILE A 65 13.76 0.20 7.71
CA ILE A 65 12.84 -0.22 6.65
C ILE A 65 12.70 0.96 5.68
N PRO A 66 13.06 0.80 4.39
CA PRO A 66 12.83 1.87 3.42
C PRO A 66 11.33 2.15 3.36
N PRO A 67 10.92 3.41 3.17
CA PRO A 67 9.51 3.71 2.94
C PRO A 67 9.01 2.88 1.74
N PRO A 68 7.74 2.47 1.74
CA PRO A 68 7.17 1.82 0.56
C PRO A 68 7.37 2.73 -0.66
N PRO A 69 7.53 2.15 -1.86
CA PRO A 69 7.61 2.95 -3.07
C PRO A 69 6.36 3.85 -3.18
N PRO A 70 6.49 5.04 -3.76
CA PRO A 70 5.32 5.86 -4.04
C PRO A 70 4.35 5.10 -4.95
N PRO A 71 3.04 5.34 -4.85
CA PRO A 71 2.06 4.70 -5.73
C PRO A 71 2.38 4.94 -7.20
N THR A 72 2.20 3.90 -8.00
CA THR A 72 2.31 3.96 -9.46
C THR A 72 1.16 4.79 -10.06
N PRO A 73 1.30 5.32 -11.29
CA PRO A 73 0.20 6.01 -11.97
C PRO A 73 -1.07 5.16 -12.09
N GLU A 74 -0.93 3.84 -12.24
CA GLU A 74 -2.07 2.93 -12.29
C GLU A 74 -2.77 2.79 -10.92
N GLU A 75 -2.01 2.66 -9.83
CA GLU A 75 -2.56 2.64 -8.47
C GLU A 75 -3.26 3.96 -8.14
N LEU A 76 -2.69 5.10 -8.54
CA LEU A 76 -3.32 6.42 -8.36
C LEU A 76 -4.63 6.53 -9.13
N ARG A 77 -4.69 6.03 -10.38
CA ARG A 77 -5.91 5.99 -11.17
C ARG A 77 -6.97 5.09 -10.53
N GLN A 78 -6.59 3.91 -10.04
CA GLN A 78 -7.51 3.01 -9.35
C GLN A 78 -8.06 3.64 -8.06
N GLN A 79 -7.23 4.31 -7.27
CA GLN A 79 -7.65 5.06 -6.08
C GLN A 79 -8.65 6.16 -6.46
N ALA A 80 -8.38 6.90 -7.54
CA ALA A 80 -9.31 7.91 -8.04
C ALA A 80 -10.65 7.30 -8.50
N GLU A 81 -10.65 6.16 -9.17
CA GLU A 81 -11.89 5.46 -9.58
C GLU A 81 -12.69 4.99 -8.36
N GLN A 82 -12.02 4.46 -7.34
CA GLN A 82 -12.66 4.08 -6.08
C GLN A 82 -13.29 5.29 -5.37
N GLN A 83 -12.57 6.42 -5.32
CA GLN A 83 -13.10 7.66 -4.77
C GLN A 83 -14.32 8.15 -5.56
N LYS A 84 -14.27 8.15 -6.90
CA LYS A 84 -15.41 8.49 -7.77
C LYS A 84 -16.61 7.60 -7.49
N SER A 85 -16.40 6.30 -7.32
CA SER A 85 -17.45 5.34 -6.99
C SER A 85 -18.09 5.64 -5.64
N SER A 86 -17.28 5.93 -4.62
CA SER A 86 -17.77 6.29 -3.28
C SER A 86 -18.59 7.58 -3.28
N LEU A 87 -18.11 8.63 -3.95
CA LEU A 87 -18.82 9.90 -4.08
C LEU A 87 -20.14 9.75 -4.86
N ARG A 88 -20.17 8.88 -5.87
CA ARG A 88 -21.40 8.54 -6.59
C ARG A 88 -22.39 7.81 -5.70
N GLN A 89 -21.94 6.85 -4.90
CA GLN A 89 -22.79 6.14 -3.96
C GLN A 89 -23.41 7.10 -2.95
N GLN A 90 -22.64 8.05 -2.43
CA GLN A 90 -23.14 9.10 -1.56
C GLN A 90 -24.24 9.93 -2.25
N ALA A 91 -24.01 10.34 -3.50
CA ALA A 91 -25.01 11.07 -4.26
C ALA A 91 -26.28 10.24 -4.49
N ASP A 92 -26.16 8.95 -4.80
CA ASP A 92 -27.30 8.05 -4.98
C ASP A 92 -28.09 7.85 -3.67
N MET A 93 -27.41 7.77 -2.53
CA MET A 93 -28.04 7.71 -1.20
C MET A 93 -28.83 8.99 -0.85
N ALA A 94 -28.35 10.17 -1.27
CA ALA A 94 -29.07 11.43 -1.09
C ALA A 94 -30.24 11.58 -2.08
N ILE A 95 -30.03 11.18 -3.34
CA ILE A 95 -31.04 11.31 -4.40
C ILE A 95 -32.25 10.41 -4.14
N THR A 96 -32.04 9.19 -3.65
CA THR A 96 -33.11 8.19 -3.50
C THR A 96 -34.32 8.71 -2.69
N PRO A 97 -34.18 9.14 -1.42
CA PRO A 97 -35.32 9.65 -0.64
C PRO A 97 -35.92 10.93 -1.21
N LEU A 98 -35.11 11.82 -1.79
CA LEU A 98 -35.58 13.05 -2.43
C LEU A 98 -36.41 12.73 -3.68
N GLN A 99 -36.02 11.70 -4.43
CA GLN A 99 -36.75 11.22 -5.58
C GLN A 99 -38.08 10.61 -5.16
N ASP A 100 -38.08 9.76 -4.12
CA ASP A 100 -39.31 9.16 -3.59
C ASP A 100 -40.31 10.25 -3.14
N ALA A 101 -39.83 11.29 -2.46
CA ALA A 101 -40.67 12.42 -2.05
C ALA A 101 -41.29 13.15 -3.26
N VAL A 102 -40.54 13.32 -4.35
CA VAL A 102 -41.05 13.94 -5.59
C VAL A 102 -42.06 13.02 -6.27
N ASP A 103 -41.77 11.73 -6.37
CA ASP A 103 -42.62 10.74 -7.05
C ASP A 103 -43.94 10.49 -6.30
N LEU A 104 -43.96 10.71 -4.98
CA LEU A 104 -45.15 10.65 -4.13
C LEU A 104 -45.89 11.98 -4.02
N ASP A 105 -45.46 13.03 -4.74
CA ASP A 105 -45.97 14.41 -4.64
C ASP A 105 -45.91 14.99 -3.20
N MET A 106 -44.98 14.49 -2.38
CA MET A 106 -44.75 14.90 -0.99
C MET A 106 -43.58 15.90 -0.84
N ALA A 107 -42.78 16.09 -1.88
CA ALA A 107 -41.58 16.92 -1.83
C ALA A 107 -41.88 18.41 -1.64
N THR A 108 -41.20 19.00 -0.67
CA THR A 108 -41.07 20.45 -0.48
C THR A 108 -40.24 21.08 -1.61
N ASP A 109 -40.36 22.39 -1.78
CA ASP A 109 -39.53 23.12 -2.76
C ASP A 109 -38.04 23.02 -2.44
N ALA A 110 -37.68 22.93 -1.15
CA ALA A 110 -36.31 22.71 -0.72
C ALA A 110 -35.79 21.33 -1.17
N GLU A 111 -36.57 20.26 -0.99
CA GLU A 111 -36.19 18.91 -1.43
C GLU A 111 -36.07 18.81 -2.95
N LYS A 112 -36.94 19.51 -3.71
CA LYS A 112 -36.83 19.59 -5.17
C LYS A 112 -35.56 20.32 -5.63
N SER A 113 -35.18 21.38 -4.92
CA SER A 113 -33.91 22.08 -5.16
C SER A 113 -32.72 21.19 -4.86
N ALA A 114 -32.70 20.56 -3.68
CA ALA A 114 -31.63 19.64 -3.27
C ALA A 114 -31.50 18.47 -4.25
N LEU A 115 -32.61 17.87 -4.70
CA LEU A 115 -32.61 16.79 -5.70
C LEU A 115 -31.92 17.21 -7.00
N THR A 116 -32.18 18.45 -7.44
CA THR A 116 -31.57 19.00 -8.65
C THR A 116 -30.06 19.19 -8.47
N GLU A 117 -29.62 19.68 -7.32
CA GLU A 117 -28.20 19.88 -7.00
C GLU A 117 -27.45 18.55 -6.89
N TRP A 118 -28.01 17.57 -6.17
CA TRP A 118 -27.44 16.23 -6.05
C TRP A 118 -27.34 15.52 -7.41
N ARG A 119 -28.36 15.66 -8.28
CA ARG A 119 -28.31 15.13 -9.66
C ARG A 119 -27.23 15.81 -10.51
N LYS A 120 -27.09 17.14 -10.42
CA LYS A 120 -26.00 17.88 -11.08
C LYS A 120 -24.64 17.38 -10.61
N TYR A 121 -24.46 17.25 -9.29
CA TYR A 121 -23.25 16.73 -8.67
C TYR A 121 -22.89 15.32 -9.18
N ARG A 122 -23.87 14.39 -9.20
CA ARG A 122 -23.67 13.03 -9.75
C ARG A 122 -23.23 13.03 -11.21
N VAL A 123 -23.79 13.93 -12.04
CA VAL A 123 -23.39 14.09 -13.44
C VAL A 123 -21.97 14.66 -13.56
N LEU A 124 -21.60 15.64 -12.72
CA LEU A 124 -20.25 16.18 -12.68
C LEU A 124 -19.23 15.10 -12.29
N LEU A 125 -19.54 14.30 -11.26
CA LEU A 125 -18.72 13.15 -10.86
C LEU A 125 -18.51 12.18 -12.01
N ASN A 126 -19.55 11.85 -12.79
CA ASN A 126 -19.42 10.96 -13.95
C ASN A 126 -18.43 11.48 -15.01
N ARG A 127 -18.28 12.80 -15.13
CA ARG A 127 -17.36 13.44 -16.09
C ARG A 127 -15.93 13.59 -15.59
N VAL A 128 -15.67 13.32 -14.30
CA VAL A 128 -14.32 13.35 -13.74
C VAL A 128 -13.45 12.32 -14.45
N ASP A 129 -12.31 12.76 -14.96
CA ASP A 129 -11.28 11.91 -15.55
C ASP A 129 -10.30 11.42 -14.48
N CYS A 130 -10.38 10.13 -14.16
CA CYS A 130 -9.52 9.50 -13.14
C CYS A 130 -8.07 9.32 -13.63
N SER A 131 -7.79 9.47 -14.93
CA SER A 131 -6.41 9.40 -15.45
C SER A 131 -5.56 10.61 -15.10
N ALA A 132 -6.18 11.72 -14.68
CA ALA A 132 -5.50 12.92 -14.19
C ALA A 132 -4.94 12.78 -12.76
N ALA A 133 -5.10 11.61 -12.12
CA ALA A 133 -4.60 11.36 -10.77
C ALA A 133 -3.07 11.64 -10.67
N PRO A 134 -2.62 12.25 -9.55
CA PRO A 134 -3.38 12.57 -8.34
C PRO A 134 -4.08 13.95 -8.39
N ASN A 135 -3.89 14.72 -9.47
CA ASN A 135 -4.35 16.11 -9.58
C ASN A 135 -5.77 16.18 -10.17
N ILE A 136 -6.76 15.76 -9.38
CA ILE A 136 -8.17 15.75 -9.80
C ILE A 136 -8.94 16.81 -9.03
N ASP A 137 -9.59 17.71 -9.78
CA ASP A 137 -10.56 18.66 -9.23
C ASP A 137 -11.91 17.98 -9.02
N TRP A 138 -12.12 17.47 -7.80
CA TRP A 138 -13.39 16.85 -7.43
C TRP A 138 -14.50 17.91 -7.32
N PRO A 139 -15.69 17.68 -7.90
CA PRO A 139 -16.82 18.56 -7.67
C PRO A 139 -17.16 18.58 -6.18
N LYS A 140 -17.69 19.71 -5.69
CA LYS A 140 -18.12 19.83 -4.31
C LYS A 140 -19.52 19.23 -4.15
N ALA A 141 -19.71 18.43 -3.11
CA ALA A 141 -21.04 17.95 -2.73
C ALA A 141 -21.94 19.15 -2.35
N PRO A 142 -23.22 19.11 -2.70
CA PRO A 142 -24.21 20.06 -2.20
C PRO A 142 -24.50 19.83 -0.71
N GLU A 143 -25.11 20.82 -0.06
CA GLU A 143 -25.48 20.79 1.37
C GLU A 143 -26.74 19.94 1.64
#